data_AF-A0A954TRU1-F1
#
_entry.id   AF-A0A954TRU1-F1
#
_cell.length_a   1.000
_cell.length_b   1.000
_cell.length_c   1.000
_cell.angle_alpha   90.00
_cell.angle_beta   90.00
_cell.angle_gamma   90.00
#
_symmetry.space_group_name_H-M   'P 1'
#
loop_
_entity.id
_entity.type
_entity.pdbx_description
1 polymer ?
#
loop_
_entity_poly.entity_id
_entity_poly.type
_entity_poly.pdbx_seq_one_letter_code
_entity_poly.pdbx_strand_id
1 'polypeptide(L)'
;MAALTLISMFTASYFAGQAQALRRSNHPEIPGEVLSGLQMPTLDATAAVKSEKFSMATGLISDRAEGLFVLDHNSGLLQCSIMYPRMGQFLGLFVVNVHDALGTGKGAEYMMVTGLVDMPQSNNNPLASSVVYVLNTTSGAFACYYIPFSRTMMNSNKPQNGNLVLLGVGNADPVVDRDALR
;
A
#
# COMPACT_ATOMS: atom_id res chain seq x y z
N MET A 1 11.53 -1.96 -32.13
CA MET A 1 11.47 -2.25 -30.68
C MET A 1 12.21 -1.16 -29.90
N ALA A 2 11.74 0.10 -29.99
CA ALA A 2 12.35 1.25 -29.28
C ALA A 2 11.31 2.39 -29.08
N ALA A 3 10.28 2.45 -29.94
CA ALA A 3 9.22 3.47 -29.85
C ALA A 3 8.16 3.17 -28.77
N LEU A 4 7.97 1.91 -28.37
CA LEU A 4 6.92 1.51 -27.41
C LEU A 4 7.31 1.68 -25.93
N THR A 5 8.61 1.74 -25.60
CA THR A 5 9.10 1.94 -24.22
C THR A 5 9.12 3.39 -23.78
N LEU A 6 9.08 4.35 -24.71
CA LEU A 6 9.07 5.78 -24.39
C LEU A 6 7.69 6.27 -23.94
N ILE A 7 6.60 5.71 -24.49
CA ILE A 7 5.23 6.16 -24.22
C ILE A 7 4.79 5.83 -22.78
N SER A 8 5.28 4.73 -22.19
CA SER A 8 5.01 4.39 -20.78
C SER A 8 5.80 5.26 -19.80
N MET A 9 6.99 5.74 -20.17
CA MET A 9 7.76 6.69 -19.34
C MET A 9 7.13 8.07 -19.31
N PHE A 10 6.49 8.51 -20.40
CA PHE A 10 5.79 9.79 -20.47
C PHE A 10 4.50 9.81 -19.62
N THR A 11 3.75 8.70 -19.55
CA THR A 11 2.55 8.66 -18.69
C THR A 11 2.93 8.66 -17.22
N ALA A 12 3.91 7.87 -16.79
CA ALA A 12 4.39 7.87 -15.40
C ALA A 12 4.98 9.22 -14.95
N SER A 13 5.75 9.90 -15.81
CA SER A 13 6.32 11.23 -15.50
C SER A 13 5.28 12.35 -15.54
N TYR A 14 4.25 12.25 -16.39
CA TYR A 14 3.15 13.21 -16.44
C TYR A 14 2.34 13.19 -15.14
N PHE A 15 2.00 12.01 -14.61
CA PHE A 15 1.25 11.90 -13.36
C PHE A 15 2.10 12.23 -12.12
N ALA A 16 3.39 11.87 -12.08
CA ALA A 16 4.29 12.27 -11.00
C ALA A 16 4.53 13.80 -10.96
N GLY A 17 4.64 14.44 -12.13
CA GLY A 17 4.84 15.88 -12.25
C GLY A 17 3.64 16.72 -11.81
N GLN A 18 2.41 16.28 -12.12
CA GLN A 18 1.20 17.00 -11.68
C GLN A 18 0.98 16.92 -10.17
N ALA A 19 1.28 15.79 -9.53
CA ALA A 19 1.17 15.63 -8.09
C ALA A 19 2.09 16.61 -7.32
N GLN A 20 3.30 16.84 -7.83
CA GLN A 20 4.27 17.75 -7.21
C GLN A 20 3.97 19.23 -7.49
N ALA A 21 3.38 19.55 -8.65
CA ALA A 21 2.93 20.91 -8.98
C ALA A 21 1.73 21.34 -8.12
N LEU A 22 0.78 20.43 -7.86
CA LEU A 22 -0.36 20.65 -6.97
C LEU A 22 0.05 20.78 -5.49
N ARG A 23 1.16 20.15 -5.09
CA ARG A 23 1.72 20.26 -3.73
C ARG A 23 2.30 21.64 -3.42
N ARG A 24 2.78 22.39 -4.43
CA ARG A 24 3.39 23.72 -4.25
C ARG A 24 2.38 24.88 -4.26
N SER A 25 1.15 24.68 -4.71
CA SER A 25 0.14 25.75 -4.78
C SER A 25 -0.63 25.99 -3.47
N ASN A 26 -0.49 25.12 -2.45
CA ASN A 26 -1.31 25.15 -1.23
C ASN A 26 -0.67 25.87 -0.02
N HIS A 27 0.16 26.90 -0.24
CA HIS A 27 0.41 27.91 0.78
C HIS A 27 0.01 29.28 0.21
N PRO A 28 -1.06 29.88 0.75
CA PRO A 28 -0.85 30.98 1.69
C PRO A 28 -1.87 31.07 2.85
N GLU A 29 -1.56 31.97 3.79
CA GLU A 29 -2.31 32.34 5.00
C GLU A 29 -3.65 33.08 4.72
N ILE A 30 -4.53 33.08 5.74
CA ILE A 30 -5.68 33.99 6.07
C ILE A 30 -7.11 33.45 5.81
N PRO A 31 -8.07 33.66 6.75
CA PRO A 31 -9.26 32.83 6.97
C PRO A 31 -10.55 33.38 6.33
N GLY A 32 -11.41 32.47 5.85
CA GLY A 32 -12.73 32.81 5.33
C GLY A 32 -13.40 31.60 4.69
N GLU A 33 -14.67 31.39 5.04
CA GLU A 33 -15.46 30.17 4.86
C GLU A 33 -15.65 29.60 3.44
N VAL A 34 -15.54 28.27 3.39
CA VAL A 34 -16.51 27.30 2.81
C VAL A 34 -16.66 27.26 1.29
N LEU A 35 -16.15 26.16 0.70
CA LEU A 35 -16.99 25.22 -0.04
C LEU A 35 -16.36 23.83 -0.02
N SER A 36 -17.05 22.90 0.62
CA SER A 36 -16.82 21.46 0.66
C SER A 36 -16.62 20.88 -0.74
N GLY A 37 -15.40 20.92 -1.24
CA GLY A 37 -14.94 20.10 -2.35
C GLY A 37 -14.27 18.88 -1.77
N LEU A 38 -14.86 17.69 -1.98
CA LEU A 38 -14.35 16.37 -1.61
C LEU A 38 -12.81 16.33 -1.57
N GLN A 39 -12.24 16.47 -0.38
CA GLN A 39 -10.84 16.16 -0.13
C GLN A 39 -10.76 14.64 -0.11
N MET A 40 -10.64 14.05 -1.30
CA MET A 40 -10.38 12.63 -1.42
C MET A 40 -9.03 12.38 -0.74
N PRO A 41 -8.96 11.49 0.27
CA PRO A 41 -7.68 11.11 0.84
C PRO A 41 -6.77 10.63 -0.30
N THR A 42 -5.55 11.15 -0.32
CA THR A 42 -4.54 10.79 -1.32
C THR A 42 -4.30 9.28 -1.26
N LEU A 43 -4.42 8.61 -2.40
CA LEU A 43 -3.92 7.25 -2.61
C LEU A 43 -2.39 7.32 -2.57
N ASP A 44 -1.82 7.31 -1.36
CA ASP A 44 -0.38 7.37 -1.14
C ASP A 44 0.26 5.98 -1.27
N ALA A 45 0.36 5.51 -2.51
CA ALA A 45 1.45 4.64 -2.90
C ALA A 45 2.58 5.52 -3.44
N THR A 46 3.74 5.55 -2.77
CA THR A 46 4.88 6.39 -3.21
C THR A 46 5.31 6.04 -4.63
N ALA A 47 5.23 4.75 -5.00
CA ALA A 47 5.25 4.26 -6.36
C ALA A 47 4.55 2.89 -6.43
N ALA A 48 3.85 2.58 -7.52
CA ALA A 48 3.28 1.26 -7.77
C ALA A 48 3.40 0.87 -9.25
N VAL A 49 3.63 -0.41 -9.52
CA VAL A 49 3.63 -0.97 -10.87
C VAL A 49 3.10 -2.40 -10.86
N LYS A 50 2.32 -2.75 -11.89
CA LYS A 50 1.75 -4.08 -12.10
C LYS A 50 2.31 -4.68 -13.39
N SER A 51 2.60 -5.97 -13.34
CA SER A 51 2.78 -6.87 -14.49
C SER A 51 1.79 -8.05 -14.36
N GLU A 52 1.78 -8.96 -15.32
CA GLU A 52 0.94 -10.17 -15.26
C GLU A 52 1.31 -11.14 -14.14
N LYS A 53 2.59 -11.20 -13.76
CA LYS A 53 3.08 -12.17 -12.76
C LYS A 53 3.25 -11.54 -11.38
N PHE A 54 3.59 -10.26 -11.36
CA PHE A 54 3.94 -9.56 -10.14
C PHE A 54 3.33 -8.17 -10.11
N SER A 55 2.94 -7.73 -8.93
CA SER A 55 2.74 -6.32 -8.63
C SER A 55 3.67 -5.89 -7.52
N MET A 56 4.20 -4.68 -7.62
CA MET A 56 5.00 -4.07 -6.56
C MET A 56 4.51 -2.67 -6.23
N ALA A 57 4.66 -2.29 -4.97
CA ALA A 57 4.37 -0.95 -4.49
C ALA A 57 5.36 -0.59 -3.39
N THR A 58 5.59 0.71 -3.18
CA THR A 58 6.33 1.18 -2.03
C THR A 58 5.42 1.91 -1.04
N GLY A 59 5.76 1.87 0.23
CA GLY A 59 4.96 2.46 1.30
C GLY A 59 5.81 2.90 2.49
N LEU A 60 5.38 3.97 3.14
CA LEU A 60 6.06 4.52 4.31
C LEU A 60 5.89 3.57 5.51
N ILE A 61 7.00 3.03 6.03
CA ILE A 61 6.96 2.17 7.24
C ILE A 61 7.11 3.02 8.49
N SER A 62 8.07 3.95 8.46
CA SER A 62 8.31 4.90 9.54
C SER A 62 8.85 6.20 8.95
N ASP A 63 9.02 7.22 9.80
CA ASP A 63 9.70 8.48 9.48
C ASP A 63 11.06 8.31 8.77
N ARG A 64 11.71 7.15 8.94
CA ARG A 64 13.03 6.86 8.41
C ARG A 64 13.11 5.65 7.49
N ALA A 65 12.03 4.91 7.26
CA ALA A 65 12.10 3.67 6.49
C ALA A 65 10.94 3.53 5.51
N GLU A 66 11.27 3.01 4.33
CA GLU A 66 10.31 2.63 3.29
C GLU A 66 10.30 1.11 3.13
N GLY A 67 9.12 0.57 2.86
CA GLY A 67 8.89 -0.83 2.57
C GLY A 67 8.65 -1.02 1.07
N LEU A 68 9.28 -2.04 0.50
CA LEU A 68 9.00 -2.57 -0.82
C LEU A 68 8.03 -3.75 -0.68
N PHE A 69 6.84 -3.61 -1.22
CA PHE A 69 5.83 -4.65 -1.27
C PHE A 69 5.87 -5.33 -2.63
N VAL A 70 5.90 -6.66 -2.64
CA VAL A 70 5.87 -7.48 -3.85
C VAL A 70 4.84 -8.57 -3.65
N LEU A 71 3.88 -8.66 -4.57
CA LEU A 71 2.88 -9.72 -4.63
C LEU A 71 3.14 -10.57 -5.87
N ASP A 72 3.32 -11.87 -5.68
CA ASP A 72 3.30 -12.87 -6.73
C ASP A 72 1.86 -13.32 -7.00
N HIS A 73 1.37 -13.10 -8.22
CA HIS A 73 -0.01 -13.39 -8.60
C HIS A 73 -0.28 -14.89 -8.74
N ASN A 74 0.75 -15.71 -8.97
CA ASN A 74 0.59 -17.15 -9.12
C ASN A 74 0.49 -17.86 -7.76
N SER A 75 1.40 -17.53 -6.83
CA SER A 75 1.42 -18.16 -5.50
C SER A 75 0.52 -17.47 -4.47
N GLY A 76 0.11 -16.23 -4.72
CA GLY A 76 -0.56 -15.38 -3.74
C GLY A 76 0.39 -14.91 -2.63
N LEU A 77 1.70 -15.10 -2.77
CA LEU A 77 2.67 -14.69 -1.76
C LEU A 77 2.88 -13.18 -1.82
N LEU A 78 2.50 -12.51 -0.74
CA LEU A 78 2.79 -11.10 -0.50
C LEU A 78 3.99 -10.98 0.43
N GLN A 79 4.96 -10.19 0.01
CA GLN A 79 6.18 -9.89 0.76
C GLN A 79 6.35 -8.38 0.95
N CYS A 80 6.72 -7.97 2.16
CA CYS A 80 7.18 -6.63 2.49
C CYS A 80 8.64 -6.69 2.93
N SER A 81 9.53 -6.07 2.14
CA SER A 81 10.95 -5.94 2.43
C SER A 81 11.24 -4.51 2.88
N ILE A 82 11.82 -4.32 4.07
CA ILE A 82 12.06 -2.99 4.65
C ILE A 82 13.54 -2.66 4.60
N MET A 83 13.87 -1.57 3.90
CA MET A 83 15.25 -1.08 3.80
C MET A 83 15.63 -0.34 5.09
N TYR A 84 16.78 -0.68 5.67
CA TYR A 84 17.36 0.04 6.80
C TYR A 84 18.37 1.05 6.25
N PRO A 85 18.07 2.36 6.23
CA PRO A 85 18.90 3.32 5.50
C PRO A 85 20.31 3.46 6.07
N ARG A 86 20.49 3.22 7.37
CA ARG A 86 21.81 3.28 8.02
C ARG A 86 22.74 2.14 7.56
N MET A 87 22.15 0.99 7.23
CA MET A 87 22.88 -0.21 6.82
C MET A 87 22.91 -0.37 5.30
N GLY A 88 22.02 0.31 4.56
CA GLY A 88 21.87 0.15 3.11
C GLY A 88 21.37 -1.24 2.70
N GLN A 89 20.68 -1.96 3.59
CA GLN A 89 20.28 -3.35 3.40
C GLN A 89 18.82 -3.58 3.79
N PHE A 90 18.19 -4.59 3.19
CA PHE A 90 16.90 -5.11 3.62
C PHE A 90 17.09 -6.01 4.84
N LEU A 91 16.58 -5.57 5.99
CA LEU A 91 16.66 -6.32 7.25
C LEU A 91 15.28 -6.60 7.86
N GLY A 92 14.23 -5.96 7.35
CA GLY A 92 12.84 -6.34 7.66
C GLY A 92 12.27 -7.21 6.55
N LEU A 93 11.69 -8.35 6.90
CA LEU A 93 10.99 -9.24 5.97
C LEU A 93 9.68 -9.74 6.57
N PHE A 94 8.56 -9.32 6.00
CA PHE A 94 7.23 -9.78 6.42
C PHE A 94 6.50 -10.42 5.26
N VAL A 95 5.92 -11.61 5.48
CA VAL A 95 5.27 -12.39 4.41
C VAL A 95 3.87 -12.84 4.80
N VAL A 96 2.98 -13.00 3.83
CA VAL A 96 1.68 -13.65 4.03
C VAL A 96 1.20 -14.26 2.72
N ASN A 97 0.41 -15.34 2.78
CA ASN A 97 -0.32 -15.82 1.63
C ASN A 97 -1.70 -15.14 1.59
N VAL A 98 -1.98 -14.38 0.53
CA VAL A 98 -3.26 -13.66 0.40
C VAL A 98 -4.42 -14.60 0.11
N HIS A 99 -4.16 -15.83 -0.34
CA HIS A 99 -5.19 -16.86 -0.53
C HIS A 99 -5.87 -17.25 0.78
N ASP A 100 -5.16 -17.13 1.91
CA ASP A 100 -5.72 -17.46 3.22
C ASP A 100 -6.90 -16.55 3.58
N ALA A 101 -6.89 -15.30 3.09
CA ALA A 101 -7.96 -14.32 3.29
C ALA A 101 -8.91 -14.16 2.09
N LEU A 102 -8.41 -14.33 0.86
CA LEU A 102 -9.14 -14.04 -0.38
C LEU A 102 -9.67 -15.30 -1.09
N GLY A 103 -9.29 -16.48 -0.61
CA GLY A 103 -9.58 -17.77 -1.22
C GLY A 103 -8.68 -18.13 -2.40
N THR A 104 -8.59 -19.43 -2.70
CA THR A 104 -7.85 -19.97 -3.84
C THR A 104 -8.78 -20.14 -5.05
N GLY A 105 -8.89 -19.11 -5.89
CA GLY A 105 -9.61 -19.20 -7.17
C GLY A 105 -8.69 -19.66 -8.30
N LYS A 106 -9.14 -20.59 -9.15
CA LYS A 106 -8.44 -20.86 -10.42
C LYS A 106 -8.52 -19.60 -11.28
N GLY A 107 -7.37 -19.02 -11.64
CA GLY A 107 -7.33 -17.74 -12.37
C GLY A 107 -7.69 -16.52 -11.51
N ALA A 108 -7.37 -16.57 -10.21
CA ALA A 108 -7.45 -15.38 -9.38
C ALA A 108 -6.41 -14.36 -9.85
N GLU A 109 -6.91 -13.22 -10.32
CA GLU A 109 -6.09 -12.07 -10.68
C GLU A 109 -6.05 -11.11 -9.49
N TYR A 110 -4.89 -10.52 -9.22
CA TYR A 110 -4.74 -9.63 -8.07
C TYR A 110 -4.38 -8.20 -8.46
N MET A 111 -4.85 -7.27 -7.64
CA MET A 111 -4.41 -5.89 -7.62
C MET A 111 -3.99 -5.50 -6.21
N MET A 112 -2.92 -4.73 -6.09
CA MET A 112 -2.33 -4.34 -4.82
C MET A 112 -2.07 -2.84 -4.80
N VAL A 113 -2.30 -2.22 -3.64
CA VAL A 113 -1.93 -0.83 -3.37
C VAL A 113 -1.52 -0.67 -1.91
N THR A 114 -0.61 0.26 -1.64
CA THR A 114 -0.24 0.67 -0.29
C THR A 114 -1.06 1.89 0.12
N GLY A 115 -1.35 2.02 1.41
CA GLY A 115 -2.00 3.21 1.97
C GLY A 115 -1.40 3.59 3.31
N LEU A 116 -1.61 4.83 3.72
CA LEU A 116 -1.21 5.32 5.02
C LEU A 116 -2.32 5.07 6.05
N VAL A 117 -1.91 4.73 7.26
CA VAL A 117 -2.82 4.61 8.40
C VAL A 117 -2.16 5.19 9.65
N ASP A 118 -2.91 6.03 10.36
CA ASP A 118 -2.51 6.49 11.69
C ASP A 118 -3.07 5.50 12.73
N MET A 119 -2.29 4.45 13.01
CA MET A 119 -2.65 3.46 14.02
C MET A 119 -2.29 4.01 15.41
N PRO A 120 -3.18 3.90 16.41
CA PRO A 120 -2.87 4.26 17.78
C PRO A 120 -1.60 3.56 18.26
N GLN A 121 -0.52 4.32 18.40
CA GLN A 121 0.77 3.80 18.84
C GLN A 121 0.67 3.49 20.34
N SER A 122 0.69 2.21 20.72
CA SER A 122 0.92 1.83 22.12
C SER A 122 2.40 2.01 22.44
N ASN A 123 2.71 2.55 23.63
CA ASN A 123 4.07 2.89 24.09
C ASN A 123 5.12 1.77 23.97
N ASN A 124 4.70 0.51 23.75
CA ASN A 124 5.59 -0.64 23.68
C ASN A 124 5.68 -1.33 22.29
N ASN A 125 4.95 -0.85 21.27
CA ASN A 125 5.03 -1.45 19.94
C ASN A 125 4.74 -0.41 18.83
N PRO A 126 5.75 0.35 18.38
CA PRO A 126 5.54 1.36 17.36
C PRO A 126 5.26 0.71 16.00
N LEU A 127 3.98 0.68 15.61
CA LEU A 127 3.50 0.07 14.37
C LEU A 127 3.96 0.84 13.14
N ALA A 128 3.96 0.17 11.98
CA ALA A 128 4.19 0.83 10.71
C ALA A 128 3.08 1.83 10.38
N SER A 129 3.44 2.94 9.75
CA SER A 129 2.51 3.99 9.30
C SER A 129 1.77 3.64 8.00
N SER A 130 1.94 2.43 7.47
CA SER A 130 1.28 1.97 6.25
C SER A 130 0.63 0.61 6.41
N VAL A 131 -0.33 0.37 5.50
CA VAL A 131 -1.03 -0.87 5.27
C VAL A 131 -0.94 -1.22 3.79
N VAL A 132 -1.17 -2.50 3.49
CA VAL A 132 -1.27 -3.00 2.12
C VAL A 132 -2.65 -3.59 1.90
N TYR A 133 -3.31 -3.12 0.85
CA TYR A 133 -4.59 -3.61 0.38
C TYR A 133 -4.35 -4.53 -0.80
N VAL A 134 -4.99 -5.70 -0.77
CA VAL A 134 -4.98 -6.65 -1.87
C VAL A 134 -6.42 -6.98 -2.24
N LEU A 135 -6.74 -6.83 -3.52
CA LEU A 135 -8.03 -7.16 -4.12
C LEU A 135 -7.84 -8.34 -5.07
N ASN A 136 -8.68 -9.36 -4.94
CA ASN A 136 -8.90 -10.34 -5.99
C ASN A 136 -9.85 -9.72 -7.02
N THR A 137 -9.36 -9.41 -8.21
CA THR A 137 -10.14 -8.75 -9.26
C THR A 137 -11.17 -9.67 -9.90
N THR A 138 -11.04 -10.99 -9.71
CA THR A 138 -12.00 -11.98 -10.23
C THR A 138 -13.23 -12.08 -9.34
N SER A 139 -13.07 -12.08 -8.01
CA SER A 139 -14.18 -12.20 -7.06
C SER A 139 -14.65 -10.87 -6.47
N GLY A 140 -13.84 -9.82 -6.55
CA GLY A 140 -14.09 -8.56 -5.84
C GLY A 140 -13.78 -8.62 -4.33
N ALA A 141 -13.32 -9.76 -3.80
CA ALA A 141 -12.92 -9.88 -2.41
C ALA A 141 -11.61 -9.11 -2.15
N PHE A 142 -11.52 -8.38 -1.05
CA PHE A 142 -10.32 -7.65 -0.64
C PHE A 142 -9.93 -7.92 0.80
N ALA A 143 -8.63 -7.74 1.08
CA ALA A 143 -8.03 -7.89 2.39
C ALA A 143 -7.05 -6.73 2.64
N CYS A 144 -6.97 -6.32 3.90
CA CYS A 144 -6.04 -5.30 4.36
C CYS A 144 -5.07 -5.93 5.36
N TYR A 145 -3.78 -5.68 5.19
CA TYR A 145 -2.73 -6.17 6.08
C TYR A 145 -1.89 -5.01 6.63
N TYR A 146 -1.48 -5.12 7.89
CA TYR A 146 -0.49 -4.24 8.48
C TYR A 146 0.86 -4.92 8.67
N ILE A 147 1.89 -4.10 8.82
CA ILE A 147 3.28 -4.51 8.98
C ILE A 147 3.64 -4.39 10.48
N PRO A 148 3.93 -5.50 11.19
CA PRO A 148 4.31 -5.48 12.59
C PRO A 148 5.79 -5.09 12.74
N PHE A 149 6.11 -3.87 12.34
CA PHE A 149 7.44 -3.29 12.41
C PHE A 149 7.76 -2.76 13.82
N SER A 150 9.01 -2.86 14.26
CA SER A 150 9.52 -2.26 15.49
C SER A 150 10.67 -1.27 15.20
N ARG A 151 10.46 0.00 15.54
CA ARG A 151 11.49 1.05 15.41
C ARG A 151 12.69 0.79 16.32
N THR A 152 12.49 0.20 17.49
CA THR A 152 13.55 -0.12 18.46
C THR A 152 14.56 -1.13 17.88
N MET A 153 14.04 -2.15 17.20
CA MET A 153 14.85 -3.16 16.52
C MET A 153 15.61 -2.55 15.33
N MET A 154 14.96 -1.67 14.56
CA MET A 154 15.63 -0.93 13.48
C MET A 154 16.76 -0.04 14.00
N ASN A 155 16.54 0.71 15.08
CA ASN A 155 17.55 1.60 15.66
C ASN A 155 18.78 0.82 16.16
N SER A 156 18.58 -0.43 16.55
CA SER A 156 19.62 -1.38 16.98
C SER A 156 20.21 -2.21 15.84
N ASN A 157 19.84 -1.93 14.57
CA ASN A 157 20.23 -2.67 13.37
C ASN A 157 19.97 -4.19 13.45
N LYS A 158 18.93 -4.60 14.19
CA LYS A 158 18.55 -6.02 14.30
C LYS A 158 17.58 -6.39 13.19
N PRO A 159 17.75 -7.55 12.52
CA PRO A 159 16.77 -8.07 11.58
C PRO A 159 15.40 -8.29 12.23
N GLN A 160 14.34 -8.12 11.44
CA GLN A 160 12.95 -8.30 11.85
C GLN A 160 12.22 -9.13 10.82
N ASN A 161 11.89 -10.36 11.17
CA ASN A 161 11.18 -11.26 10.27
C ASN A 161 9.87 -11.71 10.91
N GLY A 162 8.83 -11.89 10.10
CA GLY A 162 7.54 -12.39 10.58
C GLY A 162 6.49 -12.43 9.49
N ASN A 163 5.23 -12.48 9.92
CA ASN A 163 4.11 -12.45 9.00
C ASN A 163 3.49 -11.05 8.95
N LEU A 164 2.94 -10.69 7.79
CA LEU A 164 1.99 -9.58 7.72
C LEU A 164 0.71 -9.99 8.47
N VAL A 165 0.08 -9.04 9.13
CA VAL A 165 -1.06 -9.32 10.00
C VAL A 165 -2.33 -8.80 9.35
N LEU A 166 -3.31 -9.68 9.20
CA LEU A 166 -4.61 -9.36 8.63
C LEU A 166 -5.37 -8.41 9.55
N LEU A 167 -5.77 -7.25 9.01
CA LEU A 167 -6.62 -6.28 9.70
C LEU A 167 -8.11 -6.51 9.44
N GLY A 168 -8.46 -6.91 8.22
CA GLY A 168 -9.85 -7.09 7.83
C GLY A 168 -10.00 -7.55 6.38
N VAL A 169 -11.20 -8.03 6.08
CA VAL A 169 -11.62 -8.51 4.76
C VAL A 169 -12.96 -7.87 4.38
N GLY A 170 -13.25 -7.80 3.09
CA GLY A 170 -14.51 -7.29 2.56
C GLY A 170 -14.73 -7.67 1.11
N ASN A 171 -15.83 -7.19 0.52
CA ASN A 171 -16.18 -7.40 -0.88
C ASN A 171 -16.48 -6.05 -1.56
N ALA A 172 -15.99 -5.88 -2.78
CA ALA A 172 -16.16 -4.66 -3.58
C ALA A 172 -17.56 -4.55 -4.21
N ASP A 173 -18.33 -5.65 -4.25
CA ASP A 173 -19.74 -5.66 -4.61
C ASP A 173 -20.59 -5.83 -3.33
N PRO A 174 -20.87 -4.75 -2.59
CA PRO A 174 -21.84 -4.84 -1.52
C PRO A 174 -23.21 -5.06 -2.15
N VAL A 175 -23.82 -6.23 -1.94
CA VAL A 175 -25.25 -6.42 -2.21
C VAL A 175 -26.00 -5.44 -1.31
N VAL A 176 -26.33 -4.27 -1.85
CA VAL A 176 -27.19 -3.31 -1.18
C VAL A 176 -28.57 -3.93 -1.19
N ASP A 177 -29.00 -4.45 -0.04
CA ASP A 177 -30.37 -4.87 0.16
C ASP A 177 -31.27 -3.62 0.08
N ARG A 178 -31.76 -3.31 -1.13
CA ARG A 178 -32.63 -2.15 -1.39
C ARG A 178 -33.90 -2.19 -0.54
N ASP A 179 -34.27 -3.35 -0.01
CA ASP A 179 -35.45 -3.55 0.83
C ASP A 179 -35.18 -3.26 2.31
N ALA A 180 -33.91 -3.21 2.74
CA ALA A 180 -33.53 -2.82 4.11
C ALA A 180 -33.35 -1.30 4.32
N LEU A 181 -33.52 -0.50 3.26
CA LEU A 181 -33.32 0.96 3.24
C LEU A 181 -34.65 1.75 3.11
N ARG A 182 -35.80 1.12 3.34
CA ARG A 182 -37.14 1.75 3.38
C ARG A 182 -37.73 1.65 4.78
#